data_AF-A0A914K5L4-F1
#
_entry.id   AF-A0A914K5L4-F1
#
_cell.length_a   1.000
_cell.length_b   1.000
_cell.length_c   1.000
_cell.angle_alpha   90.00
_cell.angle_beta   90.00
_cell.angle_gamma   90.00
#
_symmetry.space_group_name_H-M   'P 1'
#
loop_
_entity.id
_entity.type
_entity.pdbx_description
1 polymer ?
#
loop_
_entity_poly.entity_id
_entity_poly.type
_entity_poly.pdbx_seq_one_letter_code
_entity_poly.pdbx_strand_id
1 'polypeptide(L)'
;MRWIFLSCIFGLMLMSVLTKESDTNVLTRPEKEQVERSKRVSISDDVDFDHGEPQAKPKSRVKAQAAAGDQNASKYKFPVVLPAYGHEQNLPTAECMMYLENVTIVILDVASIKNKHTSYSVTVGGKDKDTYGYSPSYVNCPDYKQKQPVTEFSFTVDIDLADKSLANSSATGKGVFEVSGNVKFTLNFNESFGINLIGASIQSLKINVLAKDLITDDIDVTKAKPINAYSNSTNIRSYFQHNFACDSTQAIWFPNPVAGTEQRYHYLVGLVLNNVQIQSYNVTVANGTDFKLPYFSRMTTDCEPTFSPGSWMGLITTLVLVTVLMFGFLMLNSVQTMDRFDDPKQKQIVINFKE
;
A
#
# COMPACT_ATOMS: atom_id res chain seq x y z
N MET A 1 30.29 38.66 21.62
CA MET A 1 31.14 37.44 21.55
C MET A 1 30.66 36.24 22.39
N ARG A 2 29.58 36.31 23.19
CA ARG A 2 29.02 35.15 23.93
C ARG A 2 27.88 34.40 23.23
N TRP A 3 27.34 34.92 22.12
CA TRP A 3 26.23 34.30 21.39
C TRP A 3 26.66 33.32 20.29
N ILE A 4 27.90 33.41 19.80
CA ILE A 4 28.43 32.52 18.74
C ILE A 4 28.81 31.15 19.33
N PHE A 5 29.27 31.11 20.58
CA PHE A 5 29.63 29.85 21.25
C PHE A 5 28.42 28.99 21.63
N LEU A 6 27.25 29.58 21.89
CA LEU A 6 26.04 28.81 22.23
C LEU A 6 25.41 28.16 20.98
N SER A 7 25.59 28.76 19.80
CA SER A 7 25.09 28.22 18.53
C SER A 7 25.93 27.03 18.02
N CYS A 8 27.25 27.05 18.23
CA CYS A 8 28.11 25.90 17.87
C CYS A 8 27.87 24.66 18.75
N ILE A 9 27.57 24.84 20.04
CA ILE A 9 27.33 23.71 20.94
C ILE A 9 25.96 23.05 20.65
N PHE A 10 24.94 23.83 20.29
CA PHE A 10 23.65 23.29 19.86
C PHE A 10 23.73 22.60 18.49
N GLY A 11 24.57 23.09 17.57
CA GLY A 11 24.82 22.46 16.28
C GLY A 11 25.54 21.11 16.35
N LEU A 12 26.51 20.94 17.25
CA LEU A 12 27.22 19.67 17.42
C LEU A 12 26.39 18.60 18.15
N MET A 13 25.47 19.00 19.04
CA MET A 13 24.59 18.04 19.72
C MET A 13 23.52 17.49 18.79
N LEU A 14 23.03 18.29 17.83
CA LEU A 14 22.07 17.83 16.81
C LEU A 14 22.69 16.84 15.81
N MET A 15 23.97 16.97 15.49
CA MET A 15 24.68 16.03 14.61
C MET A 15 25.00 14.67 15.26
N SER A 16 25.07 14.61 16.59
CA SER A 16 25.40 13.37 17.32
C SER A 16 24.18 12.45 17.51
N VAL A 17 22.96 12.97 17.37
CA VAL A 17 21.70 12.19 17.49
C VAL A 17 21.27 11.61 16.13
N LEU A 18 21.73 12.17 15.01
CA LEU A 18 21.34 11.75 13.67
C LEU A 18 22.14 10.57 13.09
N THR A 19 23.19 10.09 13.76
CA THR A 19 24.06 9.04 13.23
C THR A 19 23.71 7.61 13.69
N LYS A 20 22.63 7.40 14.45
CA LYS A 20 22.37 6.09 15.07
C LYS A 20 21.18 5.29 14.53
N GLU A 21 20.47 5.73 13.49
CA GLU A 21 19.33 4.95 12.99
C GLU A 21 19.05 5.20 11.50
N SER A 22 19.80 4.53 10.63
CA SER A 22 19.42 4.40 9.21
C SER A 22 20.03 3.14 8.57
N ASP A 23 19.66 1.97 9.07
CA ASP A 23 19.72 0.73 8.28
C ASP A 23 18.29 0.34 7.88
N THR A 24 17.65 1.17 7.05
CA THR A 24 16.42 0.81 6.34
C THR A 24 16.73 0.78 4.84
N ASN A 25 16.82 -0.44 4.31
CA ASN A 25 17.02 -0.71 2.90
C ASN A 25 15.76 -0.28 2.12
N VAL A 26 15.82 0.90 1.51
CA VAL A 26 14.81 1.40 0.57
C VAL A 26 15.13 0.85 -0.82
N LEU A 27 14.29 -0.06 -1.31
CA LEU A 27 14.31 -0.53 -2.70
C LEU A 27 13.78 0.57 -3.61
N THR A 28 14.68 1.23 -4.33
CA THR A 28 14.35 2.18 -5.40
C THR A 28 13.80 1.46 -6.64
N ARG A 29 12.67 1.96 -7.15
CA ARG A 29 11.98 1.56 -8.38
C ARG A 29 12.76 2.03 -9.63
N PRO A 30 12.97 1.20 -10.67
CA PRO A 30 13.41 1.70 -11.97
C PRO A 30 12.26 2.36 -12.74
N GLU A 31 12.59 3.48 -13.40
CA GLU A 31 11.70 4.35 -14.14
C GLU A 31 11.34 3.77 -15.53
N LYS A 32 10.11 4.09 -15.96
CA LYS A 32 9.51 4.01 -17.31
C LYS A 32 8.91 2.66 -17.74
N GLU A 33 7.59 2.58 -17.60
CA GLU A 33 6.74 1.97 -18.63
C GLU A 33 5.46 2.81 -18.77
N GLN A 34 5.18 3.24 -20.00
CA GLN A 34 4.00 4.05 -20.34
C GLN A 34 2.76 3.17 -20.23
N VAL A 35 1.84 3.52 -19.33
CA VAL A 35 0.50 2.91 -19.29
C VAL A 35 -0.51 3.93 -19.77
N GLU A 36 -1.18 3.53 -20.85
CA GLU A 36 -2.26 4.21 -21.54
C GLU A 36 -3.40 4.55 -20.56
N ARG A 37 -3.66 5.85 -20.44
CA ARG A 37 -4.66 6.41 -19.54
C ARG A 37 -6.06 6.13 -20.10
N SER A 38 -6.67 5.01 -19.71
CA SER A 38 -8.11 4.80 -19.94
C SER A 38 -8.88 5.95 -19.26
N LYS A 39 -9.67 6.66 -20.07
CA LYS A 39 -10.45 7.83 -19.65
C LYS A 39 -11.35 7.44 -18.47
N ARG A 40 -11.27 8.21 -17.37
CA ARG A 40 -12.35 8.27 -16.38
C ARG A 40 -13.63 8.66 -17.12
N VAL A 41 -14.61 7.77 -17.11
CA VAL A 41 -16.00 8.18 -17.32
C VAL A 41 -16.43 8.84 -16.02
N SER A 42 -16.44 10.17 -16.01
CA SER A 42 -17.25 10.93 -15.06
C SER A 42 -18.71 10.58 -15.35
N ILE A 43 -19.39 9.94 -14.41
CA ILE A 43 -20.85 9.92 -14.41
C ILE A 43 -21.26 11.34 -14.05
N SER A 44 -21.73 12.09 -15.05
CA SER A 44 -22.35 13.40 -14.85
C SER A 44 -23.69 13.22 -14.15
N ASP A 45 -23.97 14.15 -13.25
CA ASP A 45 -25.32 14.40 -12.75
C ASP A 45 -26.15 15.00 -13.88
N ASP A 46 -26.98 14.17 -14.53
CA ASP A 46 -28.12 14.63 -15.32
C ASP A 46 -29.35 13.84 -14.84
N VAL A 47 -30.01 14.39 -13.82
CA VAL A 47 -31.31 13.92 -13.34
C VAL A 47 -32.38 14.68 -14.13
N ASP A 48 -33.02 13.99 -15.08
CA ASP A 48 -34.23 14.48 -15.72
C ASP A 48 -35.45 13.72 -15.16
N PHE A 49 -36.47 14.48 -14.78
CA PHE A 49 -37.70 14.01 -14.16
C PHE A 49 -38.71 13.63 -15.24
N ASP A 50 -39.15 12.37 -15.31
CA ASP A 50 -40.48 12.11 -15.85
C ASP A 50 -41.16 10.85 -15.26
N HIS A 51 -42.46 10.98 -15.06
CA HIS A 51 -43.36 10.06 -14.37
C HIS A 51 -43.83 8.91 -15.28
N GLY A 52 -43.90 7.69 -14.75
CA GLY A 52 -44.71 6.62 -15.36
C GLY A 52 -44.41 5.21 -14.88
N GLU A 53 -45.21 4.69 -13.94
CA GLU A 53 -45.41 3.24 -13.77
C GLU A 53 -46.40 2.74 -14.85
N PRO A 54 -46.34 1.47 -15.33
CA PRO A 54 -46.97 0.38 -14.57
C PRO A 54 -46.34 -1.04 -14.68
N GLN A 55 -46.35 -1.75 -13.55
CA GLN A 55 -46.53 -3.19 -13.24
C GLN A 55 -46.31 -4.37 -14.24
N ALA A 56 -45.52 -5.34 -13.72
CA ALA A 56 -45.72 -6.81 -13.59
C ALA A 56 -45.43 -7.82 -14.73
N LYS A 57 -44.46 -8.76 -14.52
CA LYS A 57 -44.67 -10.20 -14.15
C LYS A 57 -43.37 -11.07 -14.23
N PRO A 58 -43.32 -12.24 -13.53
CA PRO A 58 -42.10 -12.94 -13.13
C PRO A 58 -41.75 -14.18 -13.98
N LYS A 59 -40.47 -14.62 -13.96
CA LYS A 59 -39.88 -15.97 -14.22
C LYS A 59 -38.35 -15.77 -14.43
N SER A 60 -37.40 -16.61 -14.02
CA SER A 60 -37.42 -18.05 -13.78
C SER A 60 -36.39 -18.48 -12.73
N ARG A 61 -36.81 -19.46 -11.93
CA ARG A 61 -36.01 -20.34 -11.07
C ARG A 61 -34.99 -21.14 -11.91
N VAL A 62 -33.70 -20.98 -11.66
CA VAL A 62 -32.66 -21.92 -12.12
C VAL A 62 -32.27 -22.81 -10.93
N LYS A 63 -32.46 -24.12 -11.10
CA LYS A 63 -32.08 -25.16 -10.14
C LYS A 63 -30.61 -25.55 -10.34
N ALA A 64 -30.01 -25.94 -9.22
CA ALA A 64 -28.64 -26.33 -8.94
C ALA A 64 -28.03 -27.43 -9.83
N GLN A 65 -26.70 -27.50 -9.84
CA GLN A 65 -25.95 -28.75 -9.95
C GLN A 65 -24.72 -28.74 -9.03
N ALA A 66 -24.71 -29.68 -8.09
CA ALA A 66 -23.64 -29.97 -7.16
C ALA A 66 -22.70 -31.02 -7.77
N ALA A 67 -21.39 -30.82 -7.58
CA ALA A 67 -20.36 -31.85 -7.73
C ALA A 67 -19.42 -31.73 -6.53
N ALA A 68 -19.18 -32.86 -5.87
CA ALA A 68 -18.61 -32.97 -4.53
C ALA A 68 -17.11 -32.63 -4.46
N GLY A 69 -16.78 -31.70 -3.57
CA GLY A 69 -15.42 -31.35 -3.13
C GLY A 69 -15.51 -30.13 -2.21
N ASP A 70 -15.33 -30.32 -0.90
CA ASP A 70 -15.49 -29.35 0.21
C ASP A 70 -16.77 -28.48 0.16
N GLN A 71 -17.81 -28.97 0.82
CA GLN A 71 -19.24 -28.70 0.56
C GLN A 71 -19.80 -27.31 0.95
N ASN A 72 -19.02 -26.22 0.98
CA ASN A 72 -19.63 -24.87 1.20
C ASN A 72 -18.79 -23.66 0.76
N ALA A 73 -17.73 -23.81 -0.03
CA ALA A 73 -17.02 -22.65 -0.57
C ALA A 73 -17.73 -22.11 -1.82
N SER A 74 -18.40 -20.97 -1.69
CA SER A 74 -19.01 -20.28 -2.82
C SER A 74 -17.95 -19.48 -3.58
N LYS A 75 -18.00 -19.51 -4.92
CA LYS A 75 -17.04 -18.79 -5.77
C LYS A 75 -17.61 -17.44 -6.22
N TYR A 76 -16.79 -16.41 -6.11
CA TYR A 76 -17.13 -15.03 -6.42
C TYR A 76 -16.15 -14.43 -7.42
N LYS A 77 -16.60 -13.40 -8.14
CA LYS A 77 -15.74 -12.62 -9.05
C LYS A 77 -14.93 -11.61 -8.23
N PHE A 78 -13.72 -11.30 -8.71
CA PHE A 78 -12.92 -10.21 -8.16
C PHE A 78 -13.66 -8.85 -8.23
N PRO A 79 -13.32 -7.89 -7.34
CA PRO A 79 -12.29 -7.93 -6.30
C PRO A 79 -12.68 -8.79 -5.08
N VAL A 80 -11.70 -9.20 -4.28
CA VAL A 80 -11.93 -10.01 -3.08
C VAL A 80 -12.57 -9.13 -2.01
N VAL A 81 -13.79 -9.47 -1.60
CA VAL A 81 -14.50 -8.85 -0.47
C VAL A 81 -14.84 -9.93 0.55
N LEU A 82 -14.31 -9.77 1.76
CA LEU A 82 -14.47 -10.69 2.88
C LEU A 82 -15.06 -9.93 4.07
N PRO A 83 -16.16 -10.40 4.68
CA PRO A 83 -17.06 -11.45 4.20
C PRO A 83 -17.76 -11.11 2.87
N ALA A 84 -18.31 -12.12 2.19
CA ALA A 84 -19.04 -11.95 0.94
C ALA A 84 -20.45 -11.33 1.16
N TYR A 85 -20.48 -10.01 1.38
CA TYR A 85 -21.74 -9.28 1.57
C TYR A 85 -22.59 -9.23 0.28
N GLY A 86 -23.92 -9.26 0.44
CA GLY A 86 -24.87 -9.13 -0.67
C GLY A 86 -25.17 -10.40 -1.47
N HIS A 87 -24.44 -11.50 -1.20
CA HIS A 87 -24.64 -12.78 -1.88
C HIS A 87 -25.35 -13.84 -1.04
N GLU A 88 -25.38 -13.68 0.29
CA GLU A 88 -26.10 -14.55 1.20
C GLU A 88 -27.37 -13.88 1.74
N GLN A 89 -28.46 -14.64 1.86
CA GLN A 89 -29.74 -14.18 2.44
C GLN A 89 -29.60 -13.79 3.92
N ASN A 90 -28.61 -14.35 4.60
CA ASN A 90 -28.19 -13.96 5.93
C ASN A 90 -26.85 -13.25 5.81
N LEU A 91 -26.85 -11.92 5.69
CA LEU A 91 -25.60 -11.17 5.78
C LEU A 91 -24.88 -11.59 7.07
N PRO A 92 -23.62 -12.03 7.00
CA PRO A 92 -22.86 -12.30 8.20
C PRO A 92 -22.84 -11.00 9.01
N THR A 93 -23.25 -11.09 10.28
CA THR A 93 -23.04 -10.05 11.30
C THR A 93 -21.57 -9.93 11.69
N ALA A 94 -20.68 -10.06 10.72
CA ALA A 94 -19.26 -9.88 10.88
C ALA A 94 -19.01 -8.38 11.10
N GLU A 95 -18.40 -8.06 12.23
CA GLU A 95 -18.05 -6.69 12.63
C GLU A 95 -16.75 -6.21 11.98
N CYS A 96 -16.11 -7.07 11.17
CA CYS A 96 -14.90 -6.79 10.41
C CYS A 96 -15.08 -7.08 8.91
N MET A 97 -14.36 -6.33 8.08
CA MET A 97 -14.40 -6.43 6.62
C MET A 97 -13.01 -6.19 6.00
N MET A 98 -12.75 -6.83 4.87
CA MET A 98 -11.52 -6.71 4.10
C MET A 98 -11.85 -6.64 2.60
N TYR A 99 -11.16 -5.76 1.91
CA TYR A 99 -11.14 -5.60 0.46
C TYR A 99 -9.72 -5.83 -0.04
N LEU A 100 -9.59 -6.51 -1.17
CA LEU A 100 -8.31 -6.77 -1.82
C LEU A 100 -8.52 -6.89 -3.33
N GLU A 101 -7.80 -6.11 -4.12
CA GLU A 101 -7.96 -6.12 -5.57
C GLU A 101 -7.18 -7.25 -6.23
N ASN A 102 -5.89 -7.39 -5.91
CA ASN A 102 -5.04 -8.44 -6.43
C ASN A 102 -3.81 -8.64 -5.52
N VAL A 103 -3.02 -9.68 -5.80
CA VAL A 103 -1.84 -10.04 -5.01
C VAL A 103 -0.64 -10.16 -5.94
N THR A 104 0.45 -9.50 -5.62
CA THR A 104 1.72 -9.71 -6.34
C THR A 104 2.59 -10.71 -5.59
N ILE A 105 2.99 -11.77 -6.28
CA ILE A 105 3.97 -12.75 -5.80
C ILE A 105 5.33 -12.33 -6.30
N VAL A 106 6.30 -12.21 -5.39
CA VAL A 106 7.68 -11.82 -5.68
C VAL A 106 8.61 -12.97 -5.31
N ILE A 107 9.60 -13.26 -6.13
CA ILE A 107 10.67 -14.22 -5.81
C ILE A 107 11.97 -13.43 -5.79
N LEU A 108 12.69 -13.55 -4.68
CA LEU A 108 13.99 -12.92 -4.45
C LEU A 108 15.05 -14.00 -4.22
N ASP A 109 16.16 -13.89 -4.96
CA ASP A 109 17.36 -14.67 -4.70
C ASP A 109 18.18 -14.01 -3.58
N VAL A 110 18.39 -14.75 -2.48
CA VAL A 110 19.13 -14.29 -1.30
C VAL A 110 20.61 -14.07 -1.59
N ALA A 111 21.22 -14.90 -2.44
CA ALA A 111 22.62 -14.73 -2.84
C ALA A 111 22.80 -13.45 -3.67
N SER A 112 21.78 -13.09 -4.44
CA SER A 112 21.79 -11.91 -5.31
C SER A 112 21.64 -10.59 -4.55
N ILE A 113 21.13 -10.60 -3.30
CA ILE A 113 21.04 -9.40 -2.45
C ILE A 113 22.39 -8.70 -2.31
N LYS A 114 23.51 -9.44 -2.33
CA LYS A 114 24.85 -8.86 -2.17
C LYS A 114 25.41 -8.22 -3.43
N ASN A 115 24.99 -8.67 -4.63
CA ASN A 115 25.71 -8.38 -5.87
C ASN A 115 24.86 -7.88 -7.05
N LYS A 116 23.53 -7.97 -7.01
CA LYS A 116 22.55 -7.39 -7.96
C LYS A 116 21.14 -7.83 -7.53
N HIS A 117 20.26 -6.93 -7.11
CA HIS A 117 18.90 -7.28 -6.67
C HIS A 117 18.04 -7.84 -7.83
N THR A 118 18.15 -9.12 -8.14
CA THR A 118 17.28 -9.79 -9.11
C THR A 118 16.06 -10.30 -8.36
N SER A 119 14.96 -9.57 -8.50
CA SER A 119 13.64 -10.04 -8.12
C SER A 119 12.79 -10.26 -9.38
N TYR A 120 11.94 -11.27 -9.32
CA TYR A 120 10.94 -11.54 -10.34
C TYR A 120 9.58 -11.47 -9.69
N SER A 121 8.60 -10.87 -10.35
CA SER A 121 7.27 -10.71 -9.77
C SER A 121 6.17 -10.96 -10.79
N VAL A 122 5.03 -11.41 -10.29
CA VAL A 122 3.80 -11.58 -11.07
C VAL A 122 2.60 -11.23 -10.22
N THR A 123 1.69 -10.45 -10.78
CA THR A 123 0.41 -10.15 -10.17
C THR A 123 -0.60 -11.23 -10.52
N VAL A 124 -1.26 -11.75 -9.48
CA VAL A 124 -2.28 -12.80 -9.54
C VAL A 124 -3.59 -12.28 -8.95
N GLY A 125 -4.72 -12.71 -9.52
CA GLY A 125 -6.02 -12.14 -9.20
C GLY A 125 -6.29 -10.82 -9.92
N GLY A 126 -7.55 -10.49 -10.09
CA GLY A 126 -7.99 -9.26 -10.78
C GLY A 126 -8.16 -9.37 -12.29
N LYS A 127 -7.94 -10.55 -12.91
CA LYS A 127 -8.38 -10.80 -14.30
C LYS A 127 -9.85 -11.18 -14.32
N ASP A 128 -10.57 -10.84 -15.40
CA ASP A 128 -12.03 -11.03 -15.54
C ASP A 128 -12.53 -12.47 -15.30
N LYS A 129 -11.66 -13.46 -15.49
CA LYS A 129 -11.98 -14.89 -15.31
C LYS A 129 -11.55 -15.46 -13.96
N ASP A 130 -10.68 -14.77 -13.23
CA ASP A 130 -10.22 -15.23 -11.93
C ASP A 130 -11.37 -15.14 -10.93
N THR A 131 -11.40 -16.07 -9.98
CA THR A 131 -12.44 -16.13 -8.95
C THR A 131 -11.82 -16.29 -7.58
N TYR A 132 -12.56 -15.99 -6.53
CA TYR A 132 -12.14 -16.26 -5.16
C TYR A 132 -13.19 -17.08 -4.43
N GLY A 133 -12.74 -17.97 -3.55
CA GLY A 133 -13.58 -18.78 -2.68
C GLY A 133 -13.90 -18.06 -1.38
N TYR A 134 -15.12 -18.21 -0.88
CA TYR A 134 -15.49 -17.79 0.47
C TYR A 134 -16.22 -18.90 1.22
N SER A 135 -15.79 -19.08 2.47
CA SER A 135 -16.43 -19.90 3.49
C SER A 135 -16.58 -19.05 4.76
N PRO A 136 -17.62 -19.23 5.58
CA PRO A 136 -17.76 -18.53 6.86
C PRO A 136 -16.56 -18.69 7.79
N SER A 137 -15.77 -19.76 7.65
CA SER A 137 -14.53 -19.97 8.42
C SER A 137 -13.34 -19.10 8.00
N TYR A 138 -13.44 -18.40 6.85
CA TYR A 138 -12.34 -17.58 6.32
C TYR A 138 -12.25 -16.22 6.99
N VAL A 139 -13.28 -15.81 7.71
CA VAL A 139 -13.31 -14.54 8.42
C VAL A 139 -13.54 -14.82 9.89
N ASN A 140 -12.53 -14.57 10.70
CA ASN A 140 -12.65 -14.59 12.15
C ASN A 140 -12.57 -13.16 12.65
N CYS A 141 -13.72 -12.55 12.94
CA CYS A 141 -13.80 -11.21 13.49
C CYS A 141 -13.71 -11.23 15.03
N PRO A 142 -13.21 -10.17 15.65
CA PRO A 142 -13.33 -10.02 17.09
C PRO A 142 -14.80 -9.83 17.47
N ASP A 143 -15.24 -10.45 18.57
CA ASP A 143 -16.60 -10.27 19.10
C ASP A 143 -16.58 -9.18 20.17
N TYR A 144 -16.98 -7.96 19.81
CA TYR A 144 -17.00 -6.84 20.75
C TYR A 144 -18.18 -6.88 21.74
N LYS A 145 -19.10 -7.84 21.60
CA LYS A 145 -20.25 -8.00 22.52
C LYS A 145 -19.88 -8.85 23.73
N GLN A 146 -18.83 -9.66 23.64
CA GLN A 146 -18.33 -10.43 24.78
C GLN A 146 -17.49 -9.53 25.71
N LYS A 147 -17.65 -9.71 27.02
CA LYS A 147 -16.88 -8.99 28.06
C LYS A 147 -15.38 -9.34 28.09
N GLN A 148 -14.88 -10.10 27.13
CA GLN A 148 -13.45 -10.39 26.97
C GLN A 148 -12.93 -9.67 25.72
N PRO A 149 -11.77 -9.00 25.80
CA PRO A 149 -11.18 -8.31 24.66
C PRO A 149 -10.55 -9.34 23.73
N VAL A 150 -11.34 -9.99 22.88
CA VAL A 150 -10.78 -10.72 21.73
C VAL A 150 -10.24 -9.64 20.79
N THR A 151 -8.92 -9.49 20.77
CA THR A 151 -8.22 -8.49 19.92
C THR A 151 -7.65 -9.12 18.66
N GLU A 152 -7.72 -10.44 18.52
CA GLU A 152 -7.19 -11.13 17.36
C GLU A 152 -8.27 -11.42 16.34
N PHE A 153 -7.95 -11.16 15.08
CA PHE A 153 -8.83 -11.42 13.95
C PHE A 153 -8.03 -11.92 12.76
N SER A 154 -8.68 -12.68 11.87
CA SER A 154 -8.00 -13.26 10.72
C SER A 154 -8.86 -13.28 9.47
N PHE A 155 -8.17 -13.18 8.33
CA PHE A 155 -8.74 -13.26 7.01
C PHE A 155 -8.00 -14.31 6.19
N THR A 156 -8.73 -15.30 5.68
CA THR A 156 -8.25 -16.28 4.70
C THR A 156 -8.68 -15.86 3.32
N VAL A 157 -7.70 -15.63 2.46
CA VAL A 157 -7.89 -15.32 1.05
C VAL A 157 -7.63 -16.60 0.25
N ASP A 158 -8.59 -16.94 -0.61
CA ASP A 158 -8.59 -18.15 -1.41
C ASP A 158 -8.85 -17.79 -2.87
N ILE A 159 -7.80 -17.74 -3.69
CA ILE A 159 -7.85 -17.28 -5.08
C ILE A 159 -7.72 -18.47 -6.02
N ASP A 160 -8.71 -18.63 -6.89
CA ASP A 160 -8.71 -19.57 -7.99
C ASP A 160 -8.37 -18.88 -9.31
N LEU A 161 -7.17 -19.18 -9.83
CA LEU A 161 -6.70 -18.63 -11.10
C LEU A 161 -7.27 -19.44 -12.27
N ALA A 162 -7.95 -18.76 -13.20
CA ALA A 162 -8.50 -19.40 -14.39
C ALA A 162 -7.43 -19.66 -15.45
N ASP A 163 -6.54 -18.69 -15.62
CA ASP A 163 -5.42 -18.74 -16.56
C ASP A 163 -4.09 -18.68 -15.78
N LYS A 164 -3.04 -19.29 -16.34
CA LYS A 164 -1.70 -19.21 -15.74
C LYS A 164 -1.19 -17.77 -15.75
N SER A 165 -0.54 -17.36 -14.67
CA SER A 165 0.07 -16.03 -14.57
C SER A 165 1.59 -16.15 -14.67
N LEU A 166 2.16 -15.49 -15.68
CA LEU A 166 3.57 -15.61 -16.08
C LEU A 166 4.38 -14.41 -15.60
N ALA A 167 5.48 -14.65 -14.90
CA ALA A 167 6.49 -13.63 -14.62
C ALA A 167 7.53 -13.62 -15.75
N ASN A 168 7.77 -12.47 -16.36
CA ASN A 168 8.77 -12.32 -17.41
C ASN A 168 10.02 -11.59 -16.89
N SER A 169 11.18 -11.94 -17.44
CA SER A 169 12.39 -11.16 -17.21
C SER A 169 12.38 -9.90 -18.09
N SER A 170 12.54 -8.73 -17.47
CA SER A 170 12.65 -7.45 -18.19
C SER A 170 13.86 -7.42 -19.15
N ALA A 171 14.92 -8.18 -18.85
CA ALA A 171 16.14 -8.20 -19.66
C ALA A 171 16.06 -9.09 -20.90
N THR A 172 15.31 -10.20 -20.85
CA THR A 172 15.29 -11.23 -21.92
C THR A 172 13.91 -11.47 -22.53
N GLY A 173 12.85 -10.93 -21.93
CA GLY A 173 11.46 -11.20 -22.32
C GLY A 173 11.01 -12.64 -22.10
N LYS A 174 11.87 -13.51 -21.54
CA LYS A 174 11.56 -14.92 -21.29
C LYS A 174 10.76 -15.06 -19.99
N GLY A 175 9.80 -15.99 -20.00
CA GLY A 175 9.07 -16.41 -18.81
C GLY A 175 10.00 -17.09 -17.81
N VAL A 176 10.04 -16.57 -16.59
CA VAL A 176 10.91 -17.03 -15.50
C VAL A 176 10.19 -18.07 -14.66
N PHE A 177 8.97 -17.75 -14.22
CA PHE A 177 8.10 -18.66 -13.48
C PHE A 177 6.63 -18.41 -13.82
N GLU A 178 5.80 -19.43 -13.60
CA GLU A 178 4.35 -19.35 -13.71
C GLU A 178 3.69 -19.74 -12.39
N VAL A 179 2.59 -19.05 -12.05
CA VAL A 179 1.71 -19.40 -10.94
C VAL A 179 0.42 -19.95 -11.51
N SER A 180 -0.01 -21.10 -10.99
CA SER A 180 -1.22 -21.78 -11.49
C SER A 180 -2.00 -22.48 -10.38
N GLY A 181 -3.31 -22.63 -10.62
CA GLY A 181 -4.23 -23.28 -9.68
C GLY A 181 -4.68 -22.35 -8.56
N ASN A 182 -4.66 -22.87 -7.34
CA ASN A 182 -5.23 -22.23 -6.16
C ASN A 182 -4.14 -21.57 -5.28
N VAL A 183 -4.34 -20.29 -4.98
CA VAL A 183 -3.49 -19.48 -4.09
C VAL A 183 -4.27 -19.17 -2.83
N LYS A 184 -3.92 -19.83 -1.72
CA LYS A 184 -4.61 -19.71 -0.44
C LYS A 184 -3.64 -19.30 0.66
N PHE A 185 -3.95 -18.21 1.34
CA PHE A 185 -3.17 -17.69 2.47
C PHE A 185 -4.08 -17.09 3.56
N THR A 186 -3.61 -17.11 4.80
CA THR A 186 -4.28 -16.48 5.94
C THR A 186 -3.41 -15.37 6.52
N LEU A 187 -4.04 -14.23 6.82
CA LEU A 187 -3.46 -13.10 7.53
C LEU A 187 -4.05 -13.03 8.94
N ASN A 188 -3.20 -12.90 9.94
CA ASN A 188 -3.57 -12.80 11.36
C ASN A 188 -3.21 -11.42 11.90
N PHE A 189 -4.16 -10.78 12.56
CA PHE A 189 -4.06 -9.42 13.04
C PHE A 189 -4.37 -9.32 14.53
N ASN A 190 -3.83 -8.28 15.18
CA ASN A 190 -4.15 -7.84 16.53
C ASN A 190 -4.76 -6.45 16.47
N GLU A 191 -5.68 -6.17 17.39
CA GLU A 191 -6.32 -4.88 17.61
C GLU A 191 -6.15 -4.38 19.05
N SER A 192 -4.91 -4.26 19.52
CA SER A 192 -4.65 -3.67 20.85
C SER A 192 -4.75 -2.14 20.85
N PHE A 193 -4.23 -1.47 19.83
CA PHE A 193 -4.22 0.01 19.70
C PHE A 193 -4.50 0.46 18.25
N GLY A 194 -5.25 -0.35 17.51
CA GLY A 194 -5.38 -0.30 16.06
C GLY A 194 -4.92 -1.61 15.42
N ILE A 195 -5.11 -1.75 14.12
CA ILE A 195 -4.83 -2.98 13.37
C ILE A 195 -3.32 -3.18 13.29
N ASN A 196 -2.84 -4.38 13.62
CA ASN A 196 -1.44 -4.76 13.47
C ASN A 196 -1.36 -6.18 12.91
N LEU A 197 -0.58 -6.40 11.84
CA LEU A 197 -0.27 -7.75 11.39
C LEU A 197 0.64 -8.46 12.41
N ILE A 198 0.22 -9.65 12.89
CA ILE A 198 1.00 -10.51 13.80
C ILE A 198 1.62 -11.70 13.06
N GLY A 199 0.94 -12.17 12.02
CA GLY A 199 1.38 -13.35 11.30
C GLY A 199 0.67 -13.54 9.98
N ALA A 200 1.28 -14.37 9.15
CA ALA A 200 0.71 -14.81 7.88
C ALA A 200 1.07 -16.29 7.66
N SER A 201 0.26 -17.02 6.91
CA SER A 201 0.54 -18.40 6.55
C SER A 201 0.03 -18.69 5.15
N ILE A 202 0.81 -19.42 4.35
CA ILE A 202 0.39 -19.90 3.03
C ILE A 202 -0.08 -21.34 3.19
N GLN A 203 -1.30 -21.65 2.75
CA GLN A 203 -1.80 -23.03 2.73
C GLN A 203 -1.62 -23.70 1.37
N SER A 204 -1.80 -22.94 0.28
CA SER A 204 -1.62 -23.44 -1.07
C SER A 204 -0.97 -22.37 -1.94
N LEU A 205 0.16 -22.70 -2.55
CA LEU A 205 0.79 -21.90 -3.59
C LEU A 205 1.64 -22.82 -4.47
N LYS A 206 1.30 -22.91 -5.76
CA LYS A 206 2.07 -23.69 -6.74
C LYS A 206 2.79 -22.77 -7.70
N ILE A 207 4.12 -22.75 -7.60
CA ILE A 207 5.01 -22.01 -8.48
C ILE A 207 5.72 -23.02 -9.37
N ASN A 208 5.58 -22.89 -10.69
CA ASN A 208 6.31 -23.70 -11.66
C ASN A 208 7.40 -22.85 -12.31
N VAL A 209 8.64 -23.29 -12.18
CA VAL A 209 9.81 -22.57 -12.69
C VAL A 209 10.06 -22.95 -14.16
N LEU A 210 10.11 -21.93 -15.02
CA LEU A 210 10.26 -22.11 -16.46
C LEU A 210 11.72 -21.90 -16.91
N ALA A 211 12.41 -20.92 -16.32
CA ALA A 211 13.79 -20.59 -16.61
C ALA A 211 14.72 -21.18 -15.54
N LYS A 212 15.07 -22.47 -15.68
CA LYS A 212 15.95 -23.19 -14.73
C LYS A 212 17.39 -22.65 -14.66
N ASP A 213 17.78 -21.88 -15.68
CA ASP A 213 19.04 -21.13 -15.72
C ASP A 213 19.02 -19.90 -14.78
N LEU A 214 17.84 -19.40 -14.42
CA LEU A 214 17.66 -18.23 -13.54
C LEU A 214 17.19 -18.62 -12.14
N ILE A 215 16.35 -19.65 -12.02
CA ILE A 215 15.89 -20.21 -10.75
C ILE A 215 16.20 -21.71 -10.77
N THR A 216 17.16 -22.14 -9.96
CA THR A 216 17.71 -23.51 -10.05
C THR A 216 16.87 -24.54 -9.28
N ASP A 217 16.14 -24.10 -8.27
CA ASP A 217 15.43 -24.97 -7.32
C ASP A 217 13.91 -24.83 -7.48
N ASP A 218 13.19 -25.93 -7.27
CA ASP A 218 11.74 -25.89 -7.14
C ASP A 218 11.35 -25.14 -5.84
N ILE A 219 10.26 -24.39 -5.90
CA ILE A 219 9.84 -23.50 -4.81
C ILE A 219 8.55 -24.03 -4.19
N ASP A 220 8.63 -24.48 -2.94
CA ASP A 220 7.48 -24.88 -2.12
C ASP A 220 7.49 -24.14 -0.77
N VAL A 221 6.49 -23.29 -0.55
CA VAL A 221 6.34 -22.47 0.66
C VAL A 221 5.09 -22.81 1.47
N THR A 222 4.39 -23.91 1.16
CA THR A 222 3.12 -24.31 1.79
C THR A 222 3.19 -24.60 3.28
N LYS A 223 4.41 -24.76 3.84
CA LYS A 223 4.64 -25.00 5.28
C LYS A 223 5.58 -23.97 5.90
N ALA A 224 6.02 -22.98 5.13
CA ALA A 224 6.99 -22.00 5.59
C ALA A 224 6.32 -20.98 6.52
N LYS A 225 6.96 -20.70 7.65
CA LYS A 225 6.59 -19.55 8.49
C LYS A 225 7.25 -18.29 7.92
N PRO A 226 6.54 -17.15 7.87
CA PRO A 226 7.10 -15.93 7.35
C PRO A 226 8.22 -15.40 8.25
N ILE A 227 9.24 -14.79 7.64
CA ILE A 227 10.37 -14.18 8.37
C ILE A 227 9.95 -12.83 8.98
N ASN A 228 9.08 -12.09 8.28
CA ASN A 228 8.78 -10.68 8.58
C ASN A 228 7.28 -10.37 8.65
N ALA A 229 6.42 -11.32 9.02
CA ALA A 229 4.96 -11.08 9.10
C ALA A 229 4.52 -10.27 10.34
N TYR A 230 5.26 -9.22 10.67
CA TYR A 230 4.94 -8.28 11.74
C TYR A 230 4.71 -6.89 11.16
N SER A 231 3.88 -6.09 11.82
CA SER A 231 3.55 -4.72 11.37
C SER A 231 4.78 -3.84 11.15
N ASN A 232 5.82 -3.98 11.98
CA ASN A 232 7.08 -3.22 11.85
C ASN A 232 7.84 -3.47 10.53
N SER A 233 7.65 -4.64 9.91
CA SER A 233 8.34 -5.02 8.67
C SER A 233 7.46 -5.01 7.43
N THR A 234 6.16 -4.78 7.60
CA THR A 234 5.17 -4.79 6.51
C THR A 234 4.48 -3.43 6.34
N ASN A 235 4.62 -2.53 7.32
CA ASN A 235 3.87 -1.29 7.46
C ASN A 235 2.35 -1.48 7.43
N ILE A 236 1.87 -2.69 7.76
CA ILE A 236 0.44 -2.97 7.91
C ILE A 236 0.06 -2.65 9.36
N ARG A 237 -0.23 -1.36 9.59
CA ARG A 237 -0.62 -0.82 10.88
C ARG A 237 -1.67 0.29 10.73
N SER A 238 -2.68 0.29 11.60
CA SER A 238 -3.59 1.44 11.76
C SER A 238 -3.62 1.95 13.19
N TYR A 239 -4.23 3.11 13.38
CA TYR A 239 -4.55 3.65 14.70
C TYR A 239 -5.89 3.13 15.21
N PHE A 240 -6.11 3.29 16.51
CA PHE A 240 -7.38 2.94 17.14
C PHE A 240 -8.57 3.58 16.40
N GLN A 241 -9.62 2.78 16.16
CA GLN A 241 -10.83 3.17 15.42
C GLN A 241 -10.62 3.63 13.96
N HIS A 242 -9.42 3.47 13.40
CA HIS A 242 -9.16 3.72 11.98
C HIS A 242 -9.07 2.40 11.22
N ASN A 243 -9.67 2.38 10.03
CA ASN A 243 -9.42 1.32 9.07
C ASN A 243 -8.03 1.53 8.43
N PHE A 244 -7.49 0.47 7.84
CA PHE A 244 -6.22 0.48 7.12
C PHE A 244 -6.50 0.47 5.63
N ALA A 245 -5.80 1.28 4.85
CA ALA A 245 -5.84 1.26 3.39
C ALA A 245 -4.41 1.35 2.82
N CYS A 246 -4.15 0.66 1.72
CA CYS A 246 -2.83 0.70 1.08
C CYS A 246 -2.90 0.31 -0.39
N ASP A 247 -2.23 1.09 -1.26
CA ASP A 247 -2.09 0.78 -2.69
C ASP A 247 -1.23 -0.46 -2.93
N SER A 248 -0.11 -0.60 -2.22
CA SER A 248 0.76 -1.78 -2.26
C SER A 248 1.49 -1.95 -0.94
N THR A 249 1.29 -3.08 -0.26
CA THR A 249 1.99 -3.35 1.00
C THR A 249 3.46 -3.69 0.76
N GLN A 250 4.28 -3.63 1.80
CA GLN A 250 5.58 -4.28 1.76
C GLN A 250 5.39 -5.81 1.71
N ALA A 251 6.35 -6.51 1.10
CA ALA A 251 6.26 -7.95 0.88
C ALA A 251 6.36 -8.72 2.20
N ILE A 252 5.43 -9.67 2.41
CA ILE A 252 5.51 -10.69 3.45
C ILE A 252 6.36 -11.83 2.89
N TRP A 253 7.56 -12.00 3.42
CA TRP A 253 8.56 -12.95 2.96
C TRP A 253 8.43 -14.31 3.64
N PHE A 254 8.30 -15.35 2.82
CA PHE A 254 8.30 -16.75 3.19
C PHE A 254 9.62 -17.39 2.69
N PRO A 255 10.40 -18.01 3.58
CA PRO A 255 11.60 -18.72 3.17
C PRO A 255 11.24 -19.99 2.41
N ASN A 256 12.00 -20.31 1.35
CA ASN A 256 12.02 -21.65 0.78
C ASN A 256 13.09 -22.49 1.52
N PRO A 257 12.71 -23.41 2.41
CA PRO A 257 13.67 -24.23 3.14
C PRO A 257 14.37 -25.21 2.20
N VAL A 258 15.70 -25.21 2.18
CA VAL A 258 16.47 -26.20 1.42
C VAL A 258 16.43 -27.53 2.17
N ALA A 259 16.08 -28.61 1.46
CA ALA A 259 16.03 -29.95 2.04
C ALA A 259 17.36 -30.32 2.71
N GLY A 260 17.32 -30.58 4.03
CA GLY A 260 18.49 -30.98 4.81
C GLY A 260 19.27 -29.85 5.50
N THR A 261 18.81 -28.59 5.47
CA THR A 261 19.41 -27.52 6.30
C THR A 261 18.37 -26.47 6.70
N GLU A 262 18.05 -26.38 7.99
CA GLU A 262 17.02 -25.45 8.52
C GLU A 262 17.41 -23.96 8.51
N GLN A 263 18.66 -23.63 8.13
CA GLN A 263 19.24 -22.30 8.32
C GLN A 263 19.72 -21.64 7.02
N ARG A 264 19.58 -22.30 5.86
CA ARG A 264 19.97 -21.72 4.57
C ARG A 264 18.77 -21.68 3.64
N TYR A 265 18.47 -20.48 3.15
CA TYR A 265 17.42 -20.21 2.19
C TYR A 265 18.07 -19.64 0.94
N HIS A 266 17.81 -20.26 -0.21
CA HIS A 266 18.29 -19.74 -1.50
C HIS A 266 17.32 -18.70 -2.06
N TYR A 267 16.01 -18.94 -1.90
CA TYR A 267 14.96 -18.06 -2.40
C TYR A 267 14.00 -17.63 -1.29
N LEU A 268 13.53 -16.39 -1.37
CA LEU A 268 12.44 -15.85 -0.57
C LEU A 268 11.25 -15.56 -1.48
N VAL A 269 10.08 -16.04 -1.07
CA VAL A 269 8.80 -15.75 -1.75
C VAL A 269 8.07 -14.67 -0.98
N GLY A 270 7.87 -13.51 -1.59
CA GLY A 270 7.16 -12.38 -1.05
C GLY A 270 5.71 -12.36 -1.51
N LEU A 271 4.78 -12.10 -0.59
CA LEU A 271 3.39 -11.73 -0.92
C LEU A 271 3.20 -10.24 -0.71
N VAL A 272 2.78 -9.53 -1.76
CA VAL A 272 2.42 -8.12 -1.73
C VAL A 272 0.93 -7.99 -1.99
N LEU A 273 0.23 -7.32 -1.08
CA LEU A 273 -1.21 -7.07 -1.19
C LEU A 273 -1.40 -5.74 -1.91
N ASN A 274 -2.11 -5.75 -3.04
CA ASN A 274 -2.37 -4.54 -3.81
C ASN A 274 -3.81 -4.07 -3.60
N ASN A 275 -3.94 -2.77 -3.43
CA ASN A 275 -5.18 -2.05 -3.12
C ASN A 275 -5.99 -2.78 -2.04
N VAL A 276 -5.40 -2.87 -0.85
CA VAL A 276 -5.97 -3.56 0.30
C VAL A 276 -6.62 -2.56 1.23
N GLN A 277 -7.81 -2.88 1.73
CA GLN A 277 -8.49 -2.10 2.77
C GLN A 277 -9.05 -3.03 3.84
N ILE A 278 -8.76 -2.76 5.11
CA ILE A 278 -9.13 -3.61 6.25
C ILE A 278 -9.79 -2.76 7.32
N GLN A 279 -10.95 -3.20 7.80
CA GLN A 279 -11.64 -2.58 8.91
C GLN A 279 -12.03 -3.66 9.93
N SER A 280 -11.51 -3.52 11.15
CA SER A 280 -11.80 -4.42 12.27
C SER A 280 -13.04 -4.04 13.06
N TYR A 281 -13.34 -2.73 13.14
CA TYR A 281 -14.33 -2.15 14.05
C TYR A 281 -15.42 -1.36 13.32
N ASN A 282 -16.63 -1.35 13.88
CA ASN A 282 -17.76 -0.48 13.51
C ASN A 282 -18.05 -0.47 12.01
N VAL A 283 -18.08 -1.66 11.41
CA VAL A 283 -18.60 -1.84 10.05
C VAL A 283 -20.07 -1.43 10.07
N THR A 284 -20.34 -0.27 9.49
CA THR A 284 -21.70 0.26 9.41
C THR A 284 -22.36 -0.28 8.15
N VAL A 285 -23.57 -0.81 8.32
CA VAL A 285 -24.39 -1.28 7.22
C VAL A 285 -25.43 -0.21 6.94
N ALA A 286 -25.44 0.32 5.72
CA ALA A 286 -26.50 1.24 5.30
C ALA A 286 -27.82 0.45 5.25
N ASN A 287 -28.79 0.85 6.08
CA ASN A 287 -30.13 0.28 6.06
C ASN A 287 -30.99 1.03 5.04
N GLY A 288 -30.83 0.69 3.77
CA GLY A 288 -31.81 1.03 2.73
C GLY A 288 -32.97 0.03 2.74
N THR A 289 -34.13 0.41 2.20
CA THR A 289 -35.30 -0.46 2.05
C THR A 289 -35.02 -1.70 1.18
N ASP A 290 -34.01 -1.63 0.31
CA ASP A 290 -33.75 -2.66 -0.72
C ASP A 290 -32.35 -3.28 -0.65
N PHE A 291 -31.37 -2.65 0.02
CA PHE A 291 -30.00 -3.19 0.11
C PHE A 291 -29.34 -2.88 1.46
N LYS A 292 -28.76 -3.92 2.07
CA LYS A 292 -27.84 -3.82 3.21
C LYS A 292 -26.41 -3.83 2.67
N LEU A 293 -25.83 -2.66 2.44
CA LEU A 293 -24.45 -2.56 1.97
C LEU A 293 -23.55 -2.08 3.11
N PRO A 294 -22.58 -2.89 3.54
CA PRO A 294 -21.52 -2.40 4.41
C PRO A 294 -20.63 -1.47 3.61
N TYR A 295 -20.17 -0.42 4.27
CA TYR A 295 -19.19 0.50 3.70
C TYR A 295 -18.05 0.69 4.67
N PHE A 296 -16.87 0.93 4.10
CA PHE A 296 -15.71 1.27 4.89
C PHE A 296 -15.89 2.64 5.55
N SER A 297 -15.47 2.76 6.81
CA SER A 297 -15.42 4.03 7.53
C SER A 297 -14.55 5.05 6.79
N ARG A 298 -14.85 6.34 7.00
CA ARG A 298 -14.08 7.46 6.46
C ARG A 298 -12.73 7.65 7.17
N MET A 299 -12.60 7.10 8.37
CA MET A 299 -11.38 7.20 9.17
C MET A 299 -10.40 6.13 8.72
N THR A 300 -9.48 6.51 7.82
CA THR A 300 -8.50 5.60 7.22
C THR A 300 -7.07 6.00 7.53
N THR A 301 -6.23 4.98 7.74
CA THR A 301 -4.78 5.11 7.88
C THR A 301 -4.13 4.49 6.65
N ASP A 302 -3.39 5.29 5.90
CA ASP A 302 -2.63 4.84 4.75
C ASP A 302 -1.28 4.24 5.17
N CYS A 303 -0.76 3.32 4.35
CA CYS A 303 0.55 2.69 4.57
C CYS A 303 1.76 3.56 4.19
N GLU A 304 1.56 4.60 3.39
CA GLU A 304 2.61 5.53 2.95
C GLU A 304 2.32 6.93 3.53
N PRO A 305 3.28 7.55 4.24
CA PRO A 305 3.10 8.91 4.72
C PRO A 305 3.08 9.90 3.55
N THR A 306 2.35 11.01 3.70
CA THR A 306 2.28 12.07 2.68
C THR A 306 3.64 12.66 2.32
N PHE A 307 4.58 12.69 3.27
CA PHE A 307 5.94 13.14 3.07
C PHE A 307 6.92 12.08 3.55
N SER A 308 7.79 11.62 2.64
CA SER A 308 8.90 10.76 2.99
C SER A 308 9.92 11.50 3.88
N PRO A 309 10.74 10.79 4.68
CA PRO A 309 11.81 11.41 5.46
C PRO A 309 12.76 12.26 4.61
N GLY A 310 13.06 11.82 3.38
CA GLY A 310 13.89 12.58 2.44
C GLY A 310 13.24 13.90 2.01
N SER A 311 11.92 13.90 1.79
CA SER A 311 11.16 15.12 1.46
C SER A 311 11.22 16.13 2.60
N TRP A 312 11.10 15.67 3.85
CA TRP A 312 11.23 16.53 5.03
C TRP A 312 12.62 17.16 5.16
N MET A 313 13.69 16.38 4.95
CA MET A 313 15.05 16.91 4.99
C MET A 313 15.30 17.93 3.87
N GLY A 314 14.76 17.69 2.68
CA GLY A 314 14.81 18.63 1.57
C GLY A 314 14.05 19.93 1.85
N LEU A 315 12.83 19.82 2.39
CA LEU A 315 11.99 20.97 2.71
C LEU A 315 12.62 21.85 3.80
N ILE A 316 13.18 21.25 4.84
CA ILE A 316 13.87 21.99 5.91
C ILE A 316 15.12 22.69 5.35
N THR A 317 15.93 22.00 4.54
CA THR A 317 17.15 22.57 3.97
C THR A 317 16.86 23.74 3.03
N THR A 318 15.86 23.59 2.15
CA THR A 318 15.44 24.65 1.22
C THR A 318 14.90 25.87 1.98
N LEU A 319 14.12 25.67 3.05
CA LEU A 319 13.62 26.75 3.89
C LEU A 319 14.76 27.54 4.55
N VAL A 320 15.81 26.86 5.04
CA VAL A 320 16.99 27.53 5.61
C VAL A 320 17.73 28.35 4.56
N LEU A 321 17.99 27.78 3.37
CA LEU A 321 18.69 28.49 2.29
C LEU A 321 17.89 29.71 1.79
N VAL A 322 16.57 29.57 1.65
CA VAL A 322 15.68 30.68 1.26
C VAL A 322 15.71 31.78 2.32
N THR A 323 15.73 31.43 3.61
CA THR A 323 15.79 32.42 4.70
C THR A 323 17.11 33.20 4.66
N VAL A 324 18.23 32.52 4.45
CA VAL A 324 19.55 33.17 4.32
C VAL A 324 19.61 34.05 3.07
N LEU A 325 19.08 33.58 1.94
CA LEU A 325 19.03 34.35 0.69
C LEU A 325 18.14 35.58 0.82
N MET A 326 16.97 35.45 1.44
CA MET A 326 16.05 36.57 1.67
C MET A 326 16.68 37.61 2.58
N PHE A 327 17.39 37.19 3.63
CA PHE A 327 18.14 38.09 4.50
C PHE A 327 19.23 38.84 3.73
N GLY A 328 19.99 38.13 2.88
CA GLY A 328 20.99 38.76 2.00
C GLY A 328 20.37 39.77 1.02
N PHE A 329 19.23 39.42 0.44
CA PHE A 329 18.50 40.31 -0.48
C PHE A 329 17.98 41.57 0.21
N LEU A 330 17.43 41.44 1.43
CA LEU A 330 16.98 42.59 2.23
C LEU A 330 18.15 43.53 2.58
N MET A 331 19.33 42.99 2.88
CA MET A 331 20.54 43.80 3.12
C MET A 331 20.96 44.58 1.88
N LEU A 332 20.91 43.96 0.70
CA LEU A 332 21.24 44.64 -0.57
C LEU A 332 20.25 45.75 -0.90
N ASN A 333 18.95 45.55 -0.64
CA ASN A 333 17.94 46.60 -0.85
C ASN A 333 18.11 47.82 0.08
N SER A 334 18.81 47.67 1.20
CA SER A 334 19.10 48.78 2.12
C SER A 334 20.28 49.65 1.67
N VAL A 335 21.02 49.26 0.62
CA VAL A 335 22.15 50.04 0.12
C VAL A 335 21.60 51.25 -0.67
N GLN A 336 21.54 52.39 0.01
CA GLN A 336 21.24 53.66 -0.63
C GLN A 336 22.52 54.20 -1.28
N THR A 337 22.48 54.46 -2.58
CA THR A 337 23.53 55.23 -3.25
C THR A 337 23.46 56.66 -2.74
N MET A 338 24.56 57.16 -2.18
CA MET A 338 24.65 58.57 -1.77
C MET A 338 24.43 59.46 -3.00
N ASP A 339 23.26 60.09 -3.09
CA ASP A 339 22.89 61.04 -4.13
C ASP A 339 23.51 62.41 -3.84
N ARG A 340 24.85 62.44 -3.74
CA ARG A 340 25.57 63.67 -3.46
C ARG A 340 26.96 63.66 -4.05
N PHE A 341 27.01 63.70 -5.37
CA PHE A 341 27.98 64.55 -6.06
C PHE A 341 27.35 65.93 -6.30
N ASP A 342 26.81 66.51 -5.23
CA ASP A 342 26.35 67.89 -5.21
C ASP A 342 27.60 68.75 -5.08
N ASP A 343 28.17 69.09 -6.25
CA ASP A 343 29.32 69.96 -6.44
C ASP A 343 29.04 71.31 -5.77
N PRO A 344 29.69 71.67 -4.65
CA PRO A 344 29.39 72.90 -3.93
C PRO A 344 29.93 74.17 -4.64
N LYS A 345 30.14 74.12 -5.97
CA LYS A 345 30.86 75.15 -6.72
C LYS A 345 30.10 75.85 -7.84
N GLN A 346 28.79 75.66 -7.99
CA GLN A 346 28.01 76.56 -8.83
C GLN A 346 27.64 77.84 -8.07
N LYS A 347 28.55 78.82 -8.14
CA LYS A 347 28.23 80.22 -7.85
C LYS A 347 26.97 80.62 -8.62
N GLN A 348 25.98 81.16 -7.92
CA GLN A 348 24.79 81.76 -8.52
C GLN A 348 25.24 82.87 -9.49
N ILE A 349 24.98 82.71 -10.79
CA ILE A 349 25.28 83.73 -11.79
C ILE A 349 24.25 84.85 -11.62
N VAL A 350 24.68 85.98 -11.05
CA VAL A 350 23.89 87.21 -10.99
C VAL A 350 24.17 87.99 -12.28
N ILE A 351 23.22 88.01 -13.21
CA ILE A 351 23.30 88.84 -14.41
C ILE A 351 22.74 90.22 -14.07
N ASN A 352 23.62 91.21 -13.96
CA ASN A 352 23.23 92.60 -13.82
C ASN A 352 23.14 93.22 -15.22
N PHE A 353 21.92 93.44 -15.71
CA PHE A 353 21.70 94.23 -16.92
C PHE A 353 21.85 95.71 -16.55
N LYS A 354 22.69 96.43 -17.28
CA LYS A 354 22.81 97.89 -17.19
C LYS A 354 22.18 98.46 -18.45
N GLU A 355 21.13 99.27 -18.28
CA GLU A 355 20.54 100.11 -19.33
C GLU A 355 21.54 101.15 -19.86
#